data_AF-A0A3D5AXU8-F1
#
_entry.id   AF-A0A3D5AXU8-F1
#
_cell.length_a   1.000
_cell.length_b   1.000
_cell.length_c   1.000
_cell.angle_alpha   90.00
_cell.angle_beta   90.00
_cell.angle_gamma   90.00
#
_symmetry.space_group_name_H-M   'P 1'
#
loop_
_entity.id
_entity.type
_entity.pdbx_description
1 polymer ?
#
loop_
_entity_poly.entity_id
_entity_poly.type
_entity_poly.pdbx_seq_one_letter_code
_entity_poly.pdbx_strand_id
1 'polypeptide(L)' 'MVVTQSTYTVGEDFTGAAAVVSDLGEPERPFTLIRGASHGHHWVGPGLLRAWAGDAPFAAVTAGA' A
#
# COMPACT_ATOMS: atom_id res chain seq x y z
N MET A 1 -0.64 -5.00 -4.69
CA MET A 1 0.68 -4.97 -3.99
C MET A 1 0.74 -3.74 -3.09
N VAL A 2 1.43 -3.81 -1.96
CA VAL A 2 1.71 -2.65 -1.08
C VAL A 2 3.20 -2.35 -1.15
N VAL A 3 3.59 -1.08 -1.22
CA VAL A 3 4.98 -0.65 -1.36
C VAL A 3 5.38 0.25 -0.19
N THR A 4 6.53 -0.04 0.42
CA THR A 4 7.25 0.90 1.30
C THR A 4 8.27 1.66 0.46
N GLN A 5 8.05 2.96 0.22
CA GLN A 5 8.99 3.77 -0.54
C GLN A 5 10.24 4.03 0.30
N SER A 6 11.41 3.82 -0.30
CA SER A 6 12.70 4.17 0.30
C SER A 6 13.25 5.45 -0.33
N THR A 7 14.32 6.00 0.25
CA THR A 7 15.05 7.13 -0.34
C THR A 7 15.60 6.83 -1.73
N TYR A 8 15.86 5.56 -2.06
CA TYR A 8 16.36 5.12 -3.36
C TYR A 8 15.28 5.00 -4.43
N THR A 9 14.01 4.94 -4.04
CA THR A 9 12.87 4.71 -4.94
C THR A 9 11.92 5.92 -4.98
N VAL A 10 12.41 7.09 -4.56
CA VAL A 10 11.69 8.36 -4.68
C VAL A 10 11.53 8.71 -6.16
N GLY A 11 10.28 8.94 -6.57
CA GLY A 11 9.95 9.32 -7.95
C GLY A 11 9.80 8.14 -8.93
N GLU A 12 10.01 6.90 -8.47
CA GLU A 12 9.69 5.72 -9.29
C GLU A 12 8.18 5.57 -9.53
N ASP A 13 7.83 4.84 -10.59
CA ASP A 13 6.45 4.53 -10.92
C ASP A 13 5.98 3.28 -10.16
N PHE A 14 4.97 3.47 -9.31
CA PHE A 14 4.30 2.39 -8.57
C PHE A 14 2.89 2.12 -9.10
N THR A 15 2.65 2.35 -10.39
CA THR A 15 1.39 2.00 -11.03
C THR A 15 1.03 0.54 -10.77
N GLY A 16 -0.21 0.30 -10.33
CA GLY A 16 -0.71 -1.02 -9.91
C GLY A 16 -0.49 -1.36 -8.43
N ALA A 17 0.25 -0.53 -7.67
CA ALA A 17 0.24 -0.64 -6.22
C ALA A 17 -1.12 -0.20 -5.65
N ALA A 18 -1.64 -0.95 -4.69
CA ALA A 18 -2.85 -0.62 -3.95
C ALA A 18 -2.59 0.56 -2.99
N ALA A 19 -1.39 0.62 -2.42
CA ALA A 19 -0.92 1.73 -1.61
C ALA A 19 0.61 1.85 -1.65
N VAL A 20 1.09 3.07 -1.43
CA VAL A 20 2.50 3.40 -1.22
C VAL A 20 2.60 4.18 0.09
N VAL A 21 3.46 3.72 0.99
CA VAL A 21 3.66 4.30 2.33
C VAL A 21 5.15 4.47 2.64
N SER A 22 5.51 5.30 3.61
CA SER A 22 6.91 5.48 4.03
C SER A 22 7.49 4.21 4.66
N ASP A 23 6.71 3.57 5.51
CA ASP A 23 7.07 2.43 6.35
C ASP A 23 5.78 1.79 6.91
N LEU A 24 5.90 0.85 7.84
CA LEU A 24 4.75 0.14 8.42
C LEU A 24 4.12 0.88 9.62
N GLY A 25 4.68 2.01 10.04
CA GLY A 25 4.33 2.70 11.27
C GLY A 25 4.92 2.04 12.50
N GLU A 26 5.26 2.87 13.48
CA GLU A 26 5.58 2.49 14.86
C GLU A 26 4.49 3.05 15.79
N PRO A 27 4.35 2.55 17.04
CA PRO A 27 3.32 3.01 17.96
C PRO A 27 3.28 4.53 18.16
N GLU A 28 4.44 5.18 18.21
CA GLU A 28 4.57 6.64 18.37
C GLU A 28 4.80 7.39 17.05
N ARG A 29 5.02 6.67 15.95
CA ARG A 29 5.35 7.27 14.65
C ARG A 29 4.51 6.61 13.55
N PRO A 30 3.33 7.17 13.23
CA PRO A 30 2.49 6.69 12.16
C PRO A 30 3.22 6.67 10.81
N PHE A 31 2.83 5.76 9.91
CA PHE A 31 3.32 5.81 8.53
C PHE A 31 2.83 7.08 7.82
N THR A 32 3.57 7.53 6.82
CA THR A 32 3.10 8.57 5.89
C THR A 32 2.47 7.90 4.66
N LEU A 33 1.24 8.29 4.33
CA LEU A 33 0.56 7.83 3.11
C LEU A 33 1.03 8.63 1.90
N ILE A 34 1.66 7.95 0.94
CA ILE A 34 2.13 8.57 -0.31
C ILE A 34 1.08 8.38 -1.42
N ARG A 35 0.44 7.20 -1.48
CA ARG A 35 -0.67 6.90 -2.42
C ARG A 35 -1.59 5.82 -1.85
N GLY A 36 -2.88 5.88 -2.18
CA GLY A 36 -3.92 4.94 -1.75
C GLY A 36 -4.83 5.57 -0.69
N ALA A 37 -5.45 4.75 0.17
CA ALA A 37 -6.28 5.21 1.28
C ALA A 37 -5.83 4.59 2.60
N SER A 38 -5.66 5.37 3.66
CA SER A 38 -5.23 4.84 4.97
C SER A 38 -6.36 4.17 5.75
N HIS A 39 -7.62 4.36 5.35
CA HIS A 39 -8.80 3.83 6.07
C HIS A 39 -8.83 4.20 7.56
N GLY A 40 -8.24 5.34 7.93
CA GLY A 40 -8.13 5.79 9.33
C GLY A 40 -7.08 5.03 10.16
N HIS A 41 -6.28 4.16 9.55
CA HIS A 41 -5.17 3.48 10.23
C HIS A 41 -3.91 4.34 10.28
N HIS A 42 -3.15 4.19 11.37
CA HIS A 42 -1.87 4.86 11.60
C HIS A 42 -0.65 3.93 11.47
N TRP A 43 -0.87 2.61 11.47
CA TRP A 43 0.13 1.57 11.20
C TRP A 43 -0.43 0.53 10.23
N VAL A 44 0.46 -0.16 9.53
CA VAL A 44 0.11 -1.21 8.57
C VAL A 44 -0.15 -2.50 9.33
N GLY A 45 -1.42 -2.77 9.58
CA GLY A 45 -1.89 -4.00 10.21
C GLY A 45 -2.72 -4.88 9.26
N PRO A 46 -3.10 -6.09 9.71
CA PRO A 46 -3.89 -7.02 8.90
C PRO A 46 -5.24 -6.47 8.41
N GLY A 47 -5.87 -5.56 9.16
CA GLY A 47 -7.12 -4.89 8.74
C GLY A 47 -6.89 -4.00 7.50
N LEU A 48 -5.86 -3.16 7.56
CA LEU A 48 -5.48 -2.27 6.46
C LEU A 48 -5.02 -3.04 5.22
N LEU A 49 -4.24 -4.12 5.41
CA LEU A 49 -3.84 -4.99 4.30
C LEU A 49 -5.04 -5.63 3.58
N ARG A 50 -6.09 -6.03 4.31
CA ARG A 50 -7.32 -6.55 3.71
C ARG A 50 -8.12 -5.47 2.99
N ALA A 51 -8.20 -4.26 3.55
CA ALA A 51 -8.85 -3.13 2.89
C ALA A 51 -8.18 -2.82 1.54
N TRP A 52 -6.84 -2.71 1.52
CA TRP A 52 -6.11 -2.53 0.27
C TRP A 52 -6.23 -3.69 -0.71
N ALA A 53 -6.37 -4.93 -0.24
CA ALA A 53 -6.63 -6.06 -1.12
C ALA A 53 -8.01 -5.98 -1.80
N GLY A 54 -9.00 -5.38 -1.13
CA GLY A 54 -10.33 -5.11 -1.70
C GLY A 54 -10.37 -3.90 -2.65
N ASP A 55 -9.58 -2.86 -2.36
CA ASP A 55 -9.52 -1.64 -3.16
C ASP A 55 -8.62 -1.75 -4.39
N ALA A 56 -7.64 -2.67 -4.35
CA ALA A 56 -6.72 -2.85 -5.46
C ALA A 56 -7.52 -3.14 -6.73
N PRO A 57 -7.30 -2.40 -7.83
CA PRO A 57 -7.83 -2.83 -9.11
C PRO A 57 -7.22 -4.20 -9.39
N PHE A 58 -8.06 -5.23 -9.35
CA PHE A 58 -7.67 -6.57 -9.76
C PHE A 58 -7.30 -6.48 -11.24
N ALA A 59 -6.00 -6.41 -11.55
CA ALA A 59 -5.55 -6.84 -12.85
C ALA A 59 -5.89 -8.33 -12.89
N ALA A 60 -6.97 -8.66 -13.58
CA ALA A 60 -7.45 -10.01 -13.64
C ALA A 60 -6.34 -10.91 -14.19
N VAL A 61 -5.82 -11.78 -13.34
CA VAL A 61 -5.16 -12.99 -13.83
C VAL A 61 -6.28 -13.83 -14.40
N THR A 62 -6.57 -13.64 -15.68
CA THR A 62 -7.29 -14.65 -16.47
C THR A 62 -6.41 -15.88 -16.48
N ALA A 63 -6.75 -16.85 -15.63
CA ALA A 63 -6.29 -18.22 -15.81
C ALA A 63 -6.81 -18.67 -17.18
N GLY A 64 -5.89 -18.88 -18.13
CA GLY A 64 -6.21 -19.40 -19.44
C GLY A 64 -6.72 -20.83 -19.33
N ALA A 65 -7.87 -21.04 -19.98
CA ALA A 65 -8.52 -22.28 -20.47
C ALA A 65 -8.13 -23.62 -19.82
#